data_AF-A0A368N7F1-F1
#
_entry.id   AF-A0A368N7F1-F1
#
_cell.length_a   1.000
_cell.length_b   1.000
_cell.length_c   1.000
_cell.angle_alpha   90.00
_cell.angle_beta   90.00
_cell.angle_gamma   90.00
#
_symmetry.space_group_name_H-M   'P 1'
#
loop_
_entity.id
_entity.type
_entity.pdbx_description
1 polymer ?
#
loop_
_entity_poly.entity_id
_entity_poly.type
_entity_poly.pdbx_seq_one_letter_code
_entity_poly.pdbx_strand_id
1 'polypeptide(L)'
;MTDFDSLLRWPLDTDGWQRTLLVGTLLVATLPLAIPGVFLAGYAVRLLRTGPDDPALPTFAGLRSLAGTGLRAAGIVVAYHLPAAALLAVGTAGVASAFHQWRTLLLLRPGSIVGAFDLASLTGAVGVALLGTALLPVCGYVATVAVTAYADADDVTAAFAIGRLRDRVCTVATLRAWLLASLVVVASGVCAALLGGVSATVPGVGPLLTAAVRFYGGLVAVGVWNETRPADDVTVGGAGTDASSTSADPV
;
A
#
# COMPACT_ATOMS: atom_id res chain seq x y z
N MET A 1 10.26 14.97 16.87
CA MET A 1 9.08 14.10 16.85
C MET A 1 7.89 15.00 16.64
N THR A 2 7.38 15.04 15.41
CA THR A 2 6.17 15.79 15.10
C THR A 2 5.02 15.13 15.85
N ASP A 3 4.18 15.93 16.52
CA ASP A 3 3.06 15.39 17.28
C ASP A 3 2.08 14.69 16.33
N PHE A 4 1.49 13.55 16.71
CA PHE A 4 0.61 12.78 15.81
C PHE A 4 -0.59 13.62 15.35
N ASP A 5 -1.07 14.51 16.21
CA ASP A 5 -2.12 15.48 15.91
C ASP A 5 -1.69 16.47 14.79
N SER A 6 -0.42 16.85 14.76
CA SER A 6 0.15 17.68 13.69
C SER A 6 0.19 16.93 12.36
N LEU A 7 0.59 15.65 12.35
CA LEU A 7 0.56 14.83 11.14
C LEU A 7 -0.85 14.58 10.62
N LEU A 8 -1.82 14.46 11.51
CA LEU A 8 -3.21 14.32 11.13
C LEU A 8 -3.75 15.59 10.48
N ARG A 9 -3.29 16.79 10.87
CA ARG A 9 -3.74 18.07 10.30
C ARG A 9 -2.89 18.58 9.15
N TRP A 10 -1.67 18.09 9.01
CA TRP A 10 -0.71 18.51 7.99
C TRP A 10 -1.30 18.65 6.57
N PRO A 11 -2.11 17.70 6.04
CA PRO A 11 -2.69 17.86 4.71
C PRO A 11 -3.64 19.07 4.58
N LEU A 12 -4.26 19.53 5.68
CA LEU A 12 -5.19 20.66 5.70
C LEU A 12 -4.49 21.99 5.98
N ASP A 13 -3.34 21.96 6.66
CA ASP A 13 -2.54 23.14 6.96
C ASP A 13 -1.67 23.58 5.77
N THR A 14 -1.63 22.77 4.71
CA THR A 14 -0.80 23.00 3.52
C THR A 14 -1.53 23.82 2.45
N ASP A 15 -0.86 24.79 1.85
CA ASP A 15 -1.43 25.60 0.78
C ASP A 15 -1.91 24.78 -0.43
N GLY A 16 -3.10 25.11 -0.94
CA GLY A 16 -3.70 24.43 -2.09
C GLY A 16 -4.30 23.05 -1.80
N TRP A 17 -4.44 22.66 -0.52
CA TRP A 17 -5.01 21.39 -0.09
C TRP A 17 -6.38 21.09 -0.69
N GLN A 18 -7.23 22.10 -0.91
CA GLN A 18 -8.57 21.90 -1.45
C GLN A 18 -8.52 21.31 -2.85
N ARG A 19 -7.62 21.81 -3.70
CA ARG A 19 -7.47 21.33 -5.08
C ARG A 19 -6.93 19.90 -5.08
N THR A 20 -5.95 19.60 -4.24
CA THR A 20 -5.37 18.27 -4.10
C THR A 20 -6.39 17.25 -3.58
N LEU A 21 -7.16 17.61 -2.53
CA LEU A 21 -8.22 16.75 -2.01
C LEU A 21 -9.35 16.55 -3.01
N LEU A 22 -9.79 17.59 -3.72
CA LEU A 22 -10.85 17.45 -4.73
C LEU A 22 -10.43 16.52 -5.88
N VAL A 23 -9.24 16.73 -6.45
CA VAL A 23 -8.72 15.89 -7.54
C VAL A 23 -8.47 14.47 -7.05
N GLY A 24 -7.85 14.31 -5.88
CA GLY A 24 -7.59 13.01 -5.27
C GLY A 24 -8.86 12.25 -4.94
N THR A 25 -9.87 12.92 -4.38
CA THR A 25 -11.20 12.34 -4.11
C THR A 25 -11.84 11.85 -5.40
N LEU A 26 -11.80 12.65 -6.47
CA LEU A 26 -12.37 12.25 -7.76
C LEU A 26 -11.63 11.04 -8.36
N LEU A 27 -10.30 10.99 -8.22
CA LEU A 27 -9.50 9.83 -8.60
C LEU A 27 -9.88 8.58 -7.80
N VAL A 28 -10.03 8.70 -6.48
CA VAL A 28 -10.43 7.57 -5.63
C VAL A 28 -11.89 7.16 -5.88
N ALA A 29 -12.77 8.10 -6.22
CA ALA A 29 -14.14 7.78 -6.60
C ALA A 29 -14.20 7.01 -7.94
N THR A 30 -13.22 7.26 -8.83
CA THR A 30 -13.08 6.60 -10.13
C THR A 30 -12.09 5.43 -10.13
N LEU A 31 -11.56 5.04 -8.96
CA LEU A 31 -10.62 3.93 -8.78
C LEU A 31 -11.04 2.57 -9.37
N PRO A 32 -12.34 2.21 -9.58
CA PRO A 32 -12.66 1.03 -10.38
C PRO A 32 -12.05 1.06 -11.80
N LEU A 33 -11.65 2.22 -12.31
CA LEU A 33 -10.85 2.35 -13.53
C LEU A 33 -9.37 2.21 -13.18
N ALA A 34 -8.64 1.40 -13.96
CA ALA A 34 -7.18 1.23 -13.80
C ALA A 34 -6.40 2.56 -13.96
N ILE A 35 -6.92 3.48 -14.79
CA ILE A 35 -6.27 4.76 -15.12
C ILE A 35 -6.11 5.66 -13.87
N PRO A 36 -7.17 5.97 -13.09
CA PRO A 36 -7.05 6.66 -11.81
C PRO A 36 -6.06 6.05 -10.82
N GLY A 37 -5.99 4.72 -10.75
CA GLY A 37 -5.03 4.02 -9.90
C GLY A 37 -3.57 4.34 -10.26
N VAL A 38 -3.27 4.42 -11.56
CA VAL A 38 -1.94 4.80 -12.06
C VAL A 38 -1.59 6.23 -11.62
N PHE A 39 -2.51 7.18 -11.76
CA PHE A 39 -2.25 8.56 -11.33
C PHE A 39 -2.05 8.69 -9.81
N LEU A 40 -2.82 7.93 -9.02
CA LEU A 40 -2.68 7.90 -7.58
C LEU A 40 -1.35 7.31 -7.14
N ALA A 41 -0.89 6.24 -7.81
CA ALA A 41 0.43 5.64 -7.56
C ALA A 41 1.56 6.63 -7.90
N GLY A 42 1.43 7.38 -9.00
CA GLY A 42 2.40 8.41 -9.37
C GLY A 42 2.44 9.55 -8.35
N TYR A 43 1.28 9.93 -7.82
CA TYR A 43 1.17 10.95 -6.78
C TYR A 43 1.82 10.48 -5.48
N ALA A 44 1.59 9.23 -5.07
CA ALA A 44 2.23 8.63 -3.90
C ALA A 44 3.76 8.65 -4.02
N VAL A 45 4.32 8.34 -5.19
CA VAL A 45 5.78 8.42 -5.41
C VAL A 45 6.29 9.85 -5.31
N ARG A 46 5.56 10.84 -5.84
CA ARG A 46 5.95 12.26 -5.66
C ARG A 46 5.97 12.64 -4.18
N LEU A 47 4.96 12.20 -3.43
CA LEU A 47 4.87 12.46 -2.00
C LEU A 47 5.99 11.77 -1.21
N LEU A 48 6.41 10.57 -1.62
CA LEU A 48 7.58 9.89 -1.03
C LEU A 48 8.90 10.61 -1.33
N ARG A 49 8.99 11.32 -2.46
CA ARG A 49 10.16 12.13 -2.83
C ARG A 49 10.20 13.47 -2.13
N THR A 50 9.04 13.98 -1.72
CA THR A 50 8.96 15.13 -0.83
C THR A 50 9.55 14.70 0.51
N GLY A 51 10.76 15.18 0.82
CA GLY A 51 11.43 14.85 2.08
C GLY A 51 10.64 15.38 3.29
N PRO A 52 10.95 14.90 4.50
CA PRO A 52 10.30 15.37 5.73
C PRO A 52 10.48 16.88 5.99
N ASP A 53 11.45 17.51 5.34
CA ASP A 53 11.74 18.94 5.46
C ASP A 53 10.91 19.84 4.52
N ASP A 54 10.20 19.27 3.55
CA ASP A 54 9.31 20.02 2.65
C ASP A 54 7.85 19.69 2.97
N PRO A 55 7.14 20.55 3.72
CA PRO A 55 5.77 20.30 4.11
C PRO A 55 4.77 20.54 2.96
N ALA A 56 5.20 20.92 1.76
CA ALA A 56 4.28 21.24 0.66
C ALA A 56 3.68 19.97 0.00
N LEU A 57 2.37 20.00 -0.26
CA LEU A 57 1.68 18.95 -0.99
C LEU A 57 2.10 19.01 -2.47
N PRO A 58 2.61 17.91 -3.06
CA PRO A 58 2.96 17.91 -4.48
C PRO A 58 1.72 18.15 -5.34
N THR A 59 1.89 18.86 -6.45
CA THR A 59 0.77 19.14 -7.36
C THR A 59 0.53 18.00 -8.35
N PHE A 60 -0.70 17.87 -8.85
CA PHE A 60 -1.07 16.96 -9.95
C PHE A 60 -0.61 17.43 -11.35
N ALA A 61 0.30 18.40 -11.42
CA ALA A 61 0.81 18.94 -12.69
C ALA A 61 1.66 17.91 -13.46
N GLY A 62 1.79 18.10 -14.78
CA GLY A 62 2.61 17.21 -15.61
C GLY A 62 2.05 15.78 -15.67
N LEU A 63 0.80 15.63 -16.11
CA LEU A 63 0.09 14.34 -16.17
C LEU A 63 0.89 13.22 -16.86
N ARG A 64 1.67 13.54 -17.90
CA ARG A 64 2.52 12.57 -18.59
C ARG A 64 3.61 12.00 -17.68
N SER A 65 4.33 12.85 -16.94
CA SER A 65 5.36 12.37 -16.02
C SER A 65 4.72 11.64 -14.85
N LEU A 66 3.61 12.16 -14.32
CA LEU A 66 2.84 11.53 -13.23
C LEU A 66 2.36 10.13 -13.62
N ALA A 67 1.79 9.96 -14.82
CA ALA A 67 1.34 8.68 -15.33
C ALA A 67 2.52 7.72 -15.58
N GLY A 68 3.66 8.22 -16.08
CA GLY A 68 4.86 7.41 -16.29
C GLY A 68 5.42 6.84 -14.98
N THR A 69 5.59 7.69 -13.97
CA THR A 69 6.03 7.29 -12.62
C THR A 69 5.00 6.36 -11.97
N GLY A 70 3.72 6.70 -12.13
CA GLY A 70 2.62 5.91 -11.59
C GLY A 70 2.48 4.53 -12.22
N LEU A 71 2.75 4.40 -13.53
CA LEU A 71 2.68 3.11 -14.22
C LEU A 71 3.79 2.18 -13.76
N ARG A 72 4.99 2.72 -13.54
CA ARG A 72 6.13 1.97 -12.97
C ARG A 72 5.82 1.53 -11.54
N ALA A 73 5.34 2.44 -10.70
CA ALA A 73 4.96 2.13 -9.32
C ALA A 73 3.83 1.09 -9.26
N ALA A 74 2.78 1.25 -10.07
CA ALA A 74 1.70 0.29 -10.18
C ALA A 74 2.21 -1.08 -10.67
N GLY A 75 3.11 -1.10 -11.66
CA GLY A 75 3.75 -2.32 -12.14
C GLY A 75 4.54 -3.05 -11.05
N ILE A 76 5.27 -2.32 -10.20
CA ILE A 76 5.98 -2.89 -9.04
C ILE A 76 4.96 -3.50 -8.06
N VAL A 77 3.93 -2.75 -7.66
CA VAL A 77 2.90 -3.25 -6.74
C VAL A 77 2.22 -4.51 -7.28
N VAL A 78 1.84 -4.50 -8.56
CA VAL A 78 1.24 -5.66 -9.24
C VAL A 78 2.18 -6.84 -9.22
N ALA A 79 3.46 -6.65 -9.60
CA ALA A 79 4.45 -7.73 -9.63
C ALA A 79 4.61 -8.41 -8.26
N TYR A 80 4.63 -7.64 -7.17
CA TYR A 80 4.73 -8.18 -5.81
C TYR A 80 3.44 -8.84 -5.30
N HIS A 81 2.27 -8.46 -5.83
CA HIS A 81 0.98 -9.06 -5.46
C HIS A 81 0.60 -10.28 -6.31
N LEU A 82 1.27 -10.52 -7.44
CA LEU A 82 0.99 -11.68 -8.31
C LEU A 82 0.95 -13.03 -7.56
N PRO A 83 1.88 -13.36 -6.64
CA PRO A 83 1.83 -14.64 -5.94
C PRO A 83 0.56 -14.80 -5.10
N ALA A 84 0.20 -13.75 -4.35
CA ALA A 84 -0.99 -13.78 -3.50
C ALA A 84 -2.28 -13.76 -4.32
N ALA A 85 -2.31 -12.99 -5.41
CA ALA A 85 -3.41 -12.97 -6.36
C ALA A 85 -3.61 -14.34 -7.05
N ALA A 86 -2.52 -15.03 -7.40
CA ALA A 86 -2.59 -16.37 -7.97
C ALA A 86 -3.17 -17.38 -6.98
N LEU A 87 -2.73 -17.37 -5.73
CA LEU A 87 -3.29 -18.23 -4.67
C LEU A 87 -4.78 -17.95 -4.44
N LEU A 88 -5.18 -16.68 -4.39
CA LEU A 88 -6.59 -16.31 -4.28
C LEU A 88 -7.41 -16.78 -5.49
N ALA A 89 -6.90 -16.60 -6.71
CA ALA A 89 -7.58 -17.03 -7.92
C ALA A 89 -7.78 -18.55 -7.95
N VAL A 90 -6.74 -19.31 -7.59
CA VAL A 90 -6.82 -20.78 -7.50
C VAL A 90 -7.80 -21.21 -6.41
N GLY A 91 -7.71 -20.62 -5.21
CA GLY A 91 -8.60 -20.95 -4.10
C GLY A 91 -10.07 -20.64 -4.42
N THR A 92 -10.35 -19.45 -4.96
CA THR A 92 -11.72 -19.04 -5.32
C THR A 92 -12.29 -19.84 -6.49
N ALA A 93 -11.49 -20.17 -7.51
CA ALA A 93 -11.91 -21.06 -8.59
C ALA A 93 -12.21 -22.47 -8.06
N GLY A 94 -11.41 -22.99 -7.13
CA GLY A 94 -11.66 -24.25 -6.45
C GLY A 94 -12.98 -24.25 -5.70
N VAL A 95 -13.26 -23.21 -4.90
CA VAL A 95 -14.54 -23.06 -4.19
C VAL A 95 -15.72 -22.98 -5.16
N ALA A 96 -15.60 -22.20 -6.25
CA ALA A 96 -16.65 -22.06 -7.25
C ALA A 96 -16.95 -23.38 -7.96
N SER A 97 -15.92 -24.16 -8.29
CA SER A 97 -16.07 -25.48 -8.92
C SER A 97 -16.78 -26.49 -8.00
N ALA A 98 -16.40 -26.56 -6.72
CA ALA A 98 -17.04 -27.41 -5.71
C ALA A 98 -18.53 -27.04 -5.54
N PHE A 99 -18.83 -25.74 -5.50
CA PHE A 99 -20.21 -25.26 -5.43
C PHE A 99 -21.02 -25.63 -6.68
N HIS A 100 -20.43 -25.50 -7.87
CA HIS A 100 -21.08 -25.88 -9.13
C HIS A 100 -21.39 -27.38 -9.21
N GLN A 101 -20.47 -28.23 -8.76
CA GLN A 101 -20.66 -29.69 -8.71
C GLN A 101 -21.78 -30.06 -7.74
N TRP A 102 -21.79 -29.49 -6.54
CA TRP A 102 -22.85 -29.70 -5.55
C TRP A 102 -24.23 -29.30 -6.07
N ARG A 103 -24.34 -28.12 -6.70
CA ARG A 103 -25.59 -27.63 -7.31
C ARG A 103 -26.11 -28.58 -8.39
N THR A 104 -25.22 -29.12 -9.21
CA THR A 104 -25.55 -30.05 -10.29
C THR A 104 -26.07 -31.38 -9.73
N LEU A 105 -25.41 -31.91 -8.70
CA LEU A 105 -25.83 -33.16 -8.04
C LEU A 105 -27.20 -33.03 -7.35
N LEU A 106 -27.49 -31.89 -6.74
CA LEU A 106 -28.80 -31.57 -6.16
C LEU A 106 -29.94 -31.60 -7.19
N LEU A 107 -29.69 -31.12 -8.41
CA LEU A 107 -30.68 -31.07 -9.49
C LEU A 107 -30.92 -32.44 -10.13
N LEU A 108 -29.89 -33.28 -10.23
CA LEU A 108 -29.96 -34.58 -10.93
C LEU A 108 -30.33 -35.75 -10.02
N ARG A 109 -29.89 -35.75 -8.74
CA ARG A 109 -30.15 -36.83 -7.78
C ARG A 109 -30.25 -36.30 -6.34
N PRO A 110 -31.44 -35.87 -5.90
CA PRO A 110 -31.65 -35.34 -4.55
C PRO A 110 -31.39 -36.37 -3.42
N GLY A 111 -31.38 -37.68 -3.71
CA GLY A 111 -31.09 -38.73 -2.73
C GLY A 111 -29.60 -39.03 -2.50
N SER A 112 -28.69 -38.47 -3.29
CA SER A 112 -27.24 -38.80 -3.27
C SER A 112 -26.38 -37.81 -2.49
N ILE A 113 -27.01 -36.87 -1.77
CA ILE A 113 -26.37 -35.69 -1.18
C ILE A 113 -25.37 -36.04 -0.06
N VAL A 114 -25.58 -37.15 0.64
CA VAL A 114 -24.83 -37.48 1.88
C VAL A 114 -23.38 -37.97 1.62
N GLY A 115 -23.01 -38.30 0.37
CA GLY A 115 -21.65 -38.76 0.04
C GLY A 115 -20.94 -38.02 -1.10
N ALA A 116 -21.60 -37.04 -1.73
CA ALA A 116 -21.10 -36.40 -2.94
C ALA A 116 -20.44 -35.03 -2.70
N PHE A 117 -20.42 -34.56 -1.45
CA PHE A 117 -19.72 -33.34 -1.06
C PHE A 117 -18.31 -33.71 -0.60
N ASP A 118 -17.32 -33.53 -1.47
CA ASP A 118 -15.92 -33.73 -1.11
C ASP A 118 -15.44 -32.57 -0.21
N LEU A 119 -15.69 -32.73 1.09
CA LEU A 119 -15.24 -31.81 2.14
C LEU A 119 -13.72 -31.59 2.11
N ALA A 120 -12.93 -32.56 1.64
CA ALA A 120 -11.48 -32.39 1.55
C ALA A 120 -11.09 -31.39 0.45
N SER A 121 -11.76 -31.44 -0.72
CA SER A 121 -11.54 -30.48 -1.81
C SER A 121 -11.95 -29.05 -1.40
N LEU A 122 -13.08 -28.90 -0.71
CA LEU A 122 -13.54 -27.59 -0.24
C LEU A 122 -12.61 -27.02 0.84
N THR A 123 -12.19 -27.86 1.80
CA THR A 123 -11.26 -27.46 2.86
C THR A 123 -9.90 -27.05 2.26
N GLY A 124 -9.43 -27.76 1.24
CA GLY A 124 -8.23 -27.39 0.48
C GLY A 124 -8.38 -26.05 -0.24
N ALA A 125 -9.47 -25.83 -0.96
CA ALA A 125 -9.72 -24.59 -1.70
C ALA A 125 -9.87 -23.37 -0.77
N VAL A 126 -10.60 -23.53 0.34
CA VAL A 126 -10.72 -22.51 1.39
C VAL A 126 -9.37 -22.25 2.04
N GLY A 127 -8.58 -23.30 2.34
CA GLY A 127 -7.23 -23.17 2.88
C GLY A 127 -6.30 -22.38 1.96
N VAL A 128 -6.34 -22.64 0.66
CA VAL A 128 -5.56 -21.90 -0.35
C VAL A 128 -6.02 -20.44 -0.46
N ALA A 129 -7.34 -20.18 -0.43
CA ALA A 129 -7.87 -18.82 -0.44
C ALA A 129 -7.49 -18.04 0.84
N LEU A 130 -7.54 -18.69 2.00
CA LEU A 130 -7.09 -18.12 3.27
C LEU A 130 -5.60 -17.83 3.26
N LEU A 131 -4.79 -18.73 2.72
CA LEU A 131 -3.35 -18.51 2.56
C LEU A 131 -3.06 -17.32 1.64
N GLY A 132 -3.75 -17.22 0.49
CA GLY A 132 -3.65 -16.06 -0.39
C GLY A 132 -4.03 -14.77 0.34
N THR A 133 -5.12 -14.79 1.11
CA THR A 133 -5.58 -13.64 1.91
C THR A 133 -4.56 -13.25 2.99
N ALA A 134 -3.96 -14.22 3.66
CA ALA A 134 -2.93 -13.98 4.66
C ALA A 134 -1.62 -13.47 4.05
N LEU A 135 -1.36 -13.78 2.77
CA LEU A 135 -0.17 -13.32 2.05
C LEU A 135 -0.30 -11.89 1.52
N LEU A 136 -1.53 -11.38 1.30
CA LEU A 136 -1.77 -9.99 0.89
C LEU A 136 -1.03 -8.94 1.73
N PRO A 137 -1.13 -8.93 3.07
CA PRO A 137 -0.42 -7.94 3.88
C PRO A 137 1.11 -8.07 3.76
N VAL A 138 1.63 -9.29 3.62
CA VAL A 138 3.06 -9.54 3.43
C VAL A 138 3.54 -9.00 2.08
N CYS A 139 2.81 -9.29 1.00
CA CYS A 139 3.05 -8.71 -0.32
C CYS A 139 2.93 -7.18 -0.29
N GLY A 140 1.96 -6.65 0.45
CA GLY A 140 1.76 -5.22 0.67
C GLY A 140 2.96 -4.56 1.34
N TYR A 141 3.48 -5.17 2.40
CA TYR A 141 4.69 -4.68 3.09
C TYR A 141 5.90 -4.62 2.14
N VAL A 142 6.19 -5.70 1.44
CA VAL A 142 7.32 -5.76 0.50
C VAL A 142 7.12 -4.77 -0.66
N ALA A 143 5.90 -4.64 -1.17
CA ALA A 143 5.57 -3.68 -2.21
C ALA A 143 5.79 -2.23 -1.76
N THR A 144 5.41 -1.87 -0.53
CA THR A 144 5.67 -0.52 0.02
C THR A 144 7.16 -0.22 0.06
N VAL A 145 7.98 -1.16 0.56
CA VAL A 145 9.45 -1.01 0.61
C VAL A 145 10.08 -0.97 -0.78
N ALA A 146 9.55 -1.73 -1.74
CA ALA A 146 10.03 -1.71 -3.13
C ALA A 146 9.69 -0.37 -3.82
N VAL A 147 8.49 0.15 -3.62
CA VAL A 147 8.07 1.45 -4.17
C VAL A 147 8.86 2.60 -3.57
N THR A 148 9.25 2.52 -2.29
CA THR A 148 10.09 3.55 -1.67
C THR A 148 11.52 3.51 -2.21
N ALA A 149 12.10 2.31 -2.40
CA ALA A 149 13.40 2.18 -3.08
C ALA A 149 13.37 2.75 -4.51
N TYR A 150 12.26 2.56 -5.24
CA TYR A 150 12.04 3.21 -6.54
C TYR A 150 11.91 4.74 -6.42
N ALA A 151 11.19 5.23 -5.40
CA ALA A 151 11.02 6.65 -5.17
C ALA A 151 12.34 7.35 -4.87
N ASP A 152 13.18 6.72 -4.03
CA ASP A 152 14.49 7.22 -3.57
C ASP A 152 15.53 7.20 -4.70
N ALA A 153 15.61 6.10 -5.48
CA ALA A 153 16.65 5.93 -6.50
C ALA A 153 16.26 6.42 -7.92
N ASP A 154 14.98 6.75 -8.14
CA ASP A 154 14.35 7.02 -9.46
C ASP A 154 14.59 5.93 -10.52
N ASP A 155 14.99 4.73 -10.10
CA ASP A 155 15.27 3.57 -10.95
C ASP A 155 14.41 2.37 -10.55
N VAL A 156 13.71 1.79 -11.53
CA VAL A 156 12.85 0.61 -11.34
C VAL A 156 13.68 -0.61 -10.95
N THR A 157 14.95 -0.70 -11.35
CA THR A 157 15.81 -1.84 -10.97
C THR A 157 16.07 -1.86 -9.45
N ALA A 158 16.06 -0.69 -8.80
CA ALA A 158 16.21 -0.58 -7.36
C ALA A 158 15.07 -1.27 -6.59
N ALA A 159 13.86 -1.24 -7.15
CA ALA A 159 12.70 -1.93 -6.57
C ALA A 159 12.85 -3.46 -6.53
N PHE A 160 13.66 -4.03 -7.43
CA PHE A 160 13.87 -5.48 -7.55
C PHE A 160 15.25 -5.93 -7.07
N ALA A 161 16.02 -5.05 -6.43
CA ALA A 161 17.32 -5.39 -5.87
C ALA A 161 17.16 -6.23 -4.58
N ILE A 162 16.85 -7.53 -4.72
CA ILE A 162 16.46 -8.45 -3.64
C ILE A 162 17.44 -8.41 -2.45
N GLY A 163 18.75 -8.35 -2.70
CA GLY A 163 19.76 -8.27 -1.64
C GLY A 163 19.59 -7.04 -0.74
N ARG A 164 19.45 -5.85 -1.34
CA ARG A 164 19.22 -4.59 -0.62
C ARG A 164 17.84 -4.53 0.03
N LEU A 165 16.82 -5.03 -0.68
CA LEU A 165 15.46 -5.06 -0.14
C LEU A 165 15.37 -5.94 1.10
N ARG A 166 15.99 -7.13 1.10
CA ARG A 166 15.94 -8.05 2.23
C ARG A 166 16.45 -7.39 3.51
N ASP A 167 17.57 -6.71 3.44
CA ASP A 167 18.18 -6.08 4.62
C ASP A 167 17.27 -4.97 5.18
N ARG A 168 16.58 -4.21 4.31
CA ARG A 168 15.59 -3.19 4.68
C ARG A 168 14.28 -3.78 5.24
N VAL A 169 13.77 -4.85 4.62
CA VAL A 169 12.53 -5.56 4.97
C VAL A 169 12.66 -6.29 6.31
N CYS A 170 13.84 -6.83 6.62
CA CYS A 170 14.10 -7.58 7.85
C CYS A 170 14.28 -6.70 9.10
N THR A 171 14.26 -5.37 8.96
CA THR A 171 14.46 -4.46 10.09
C THR A 171 13.14 -4.19 10.84
N VAL A 172 13.18 -4.34 12.17
CA VAL A 172 12.00 -4.14 13.04
C VAL A 172 11.46 -2.71 12.98
N ALA A 173 12.33 -1.71 12.78
CA ALA A 173 11.93 -0.32 12.61
C ALA A 173 11.05 -0.13 11.36
N THR A 174 11.45 -0.72 10.22
CA THR A 174 10.66 -0.70 8.97
C THR A 174 9.31 -1.37 9.15
N LEU A 175 9.26 -2.50 9.85
CA LEU A 175 7.99 -3.19 10.14
C LEU A 175 7.06 -2.34 11.01
N ARG A 176 7.60 -1.69 12.05
CA ARG A 176 6.82 -0.79 12.92
C ARG A 176 6.27 0.42 12.15
N ALA A 177 7.09 1.06 11.31
CA ALA A 177 6.66 2.16 10.45
C ALA A 177 5.51 1.72 9.52
N TRP A 178 5.62 0.52 8.94
CA TRP A 178 4.57 -0.03 8.08
C TRP A 178 3.29 -0.32 8.85
N LEU A 179 3.39 -0.87 10.06
CA LEU A 179 2.21 -1.14 10.90
C LEU A 179 1.48 0.15 11.28
N LEU A 180 2.21 1.22 11.61
CA LEU A 180 1.59 2.53 11.90
C LEU A 180 0.89 3.10 10.67
N ALA A 181 1.54 3.10 9.51
CA ALA A 181 0.93 3.55 8.25
C ALA A 181 -0.30 2.69 7.89
N SER A 182 -0.20 1.37 8.04
CA SER A 182 -1.29 0.44 7.78
C SER A 182 -2.47 0.66 8.73
N LEU A 183 -2.20 0.95 10.00
CA LEU A 183 -3.23 1.28 10.98
C LEU A 183 -4.01 2.53 10.56
N VAL A 184 -3.34 3.56 10.06
CA VAL A 184 -3.99 4.78 9.53
C VAL A 184 -4.87 4.44 8.32
N VAL A 185 -4.38 3.64 7.38
CA VAL A 185 -5.16 3.20 6.22
C VAL A 185 -6.39 2.42 6.66
N VAL A 186 -6.25 1.46 7.57
CA VAL A 186 -7.37 0.66 8.10
C VAL A 186 -8.38 1.54 8.82
N ALA A 187 -7.92 2.44 9.70
CA ALA A 187 -8.78 3.38 10.42
C ALA A 187 -9.55 4.27 9.45
N SER A 188 -8.89 4.83 8.42
CA SER A 188 -9.56 5.62 7.38
C SER A 188 -10.59 4.81 6.60
N GLY A 189 -10.30 3.53 6.32
CA GLY A 189 -11.22 2.62 5.64
C GLY A 189 -12.47 2.32 6.47
N VAL A 190 -12.31 2.10 7.78
CA VAL A 190 -13.41 1.93 8.72
C VAL A 190 -14.26 3.20 8.81
N CYS A 191 -13.64 4.37 9.00
CA CYS A 191 -14.33 5.66 9.00
C CYS A 191 -15.11 5.88 7.70
N ALA A 192 -14.48 5.60 6.55
CA ALA A 192 -15.10 5.74 5.24
C ALA A 192 -16.31 4.79 5.06
N ALA A 193 -16.23 3.57 5.60
CA ALA A 193 -17.31 2.59 5.56
C ALA A 193 -18.50 3.00 6.45
N LEU A 194 -18.22 3.48 7.67
CA LEU A 194 -19.24 4.00 8.58
C LEU A 194 -19.96 5.20 7.97
N LEU A 195 -19.21 6.16 7.43
CA LEU A 195 -19.76 7.34 6.78
C LEU A 195 -20.55 7.00 5.51
N GLY A 196 -20.07 6.04 4.71
CA GLY A 196 -20.80 5.54 3.55
C GLY A 196 -22.12 4.87 3.94
N GLY A 197 -22.14 4.12 5.04
CA GLY A 197 -23.35 3.49 5.57
C GLY A 197 -24.39 4.50 6.07
N VAL A 198 -23.96 5.54 6.79
CA VAL A 198 -24.85 6.61 7.28
C VAL A 198 -25.37 7.48 6.12
N SER A 199 -24.53 7.73 5.12
CA SER A 199 -24.85 8.58 3.96
C SER A 199 -25.56 7.81 2.84
N ALA A 200 -25.91 6.54 3.05
CA ALA A 200 -26.61 5.71 2.07
C ALA A 200 -27.99 6.24 1.70
N THR A 201 -28.53 7.17 2.51
CA THR A 201 -29.79 7.87 2.27
C THR A 201 -29.74 8.87 1.11
N VAL A 202 -28.55 9.39 0.77
CA VAL A 202 -28.39 10.38 -0.30
C VAL A 202 -27.56 9.80 -1.46
N PRO A 203 -28.17 9.56 -2.63
CA PRO A 203 -27.47 9.07 -3.81
C PRO A 203 -26.31 9.99 -4.19
N GLY A 204 -25.13 9.42 -4.43
CA GLY A 204 -23.94 10.13 -4.88
C GLY A 204 -23.07 10.74 -3.77
N VAL A 205 -23.65 11.22 -2.66
CA VAL A 205 -22.86 11.83 -1.57
C VAL A 205 -22.06 10.78 -0.81
N GLY A 206 -22.65 9.62 -0.50
CA GLY A 206 -21.96 8.54 0.22
C GLY A 206 -20.64 8.11 -0.46
N PRO A 207 -20.64 7.71 -1.73
CA PRO A 207 -19.43 7.29 -2.43
C PRO A 207 -18.34 8.36 -2.50
N LEU A 208 -18.70 9.62 -2.73
CA LEU A 208 -17.78 10.75 -2.77
C LEU A 208 -17.12 11.00 -1.41
N LEU A 209 -17.91 10.95 -0.33
CA LEU A 209 -17.41 11.16 1.02
C LEU A 209 -16.48 10.02 1.45
N THR A 210 -16.86 8.78 1.15
CA THR A 210 -16.00 7.60 1.34
C THR A 210 -14.69 7.73 0.56
N ALA A 211 -14.73 8.22 -0.69
CA ALA A 211 -13.53 8.44 -1.50
C ALA A 211 -12.62 9.53 -0.90
N ALA A 212 -13.21 10.62 -0.40
CA ALA A 212 -12.47 11.72 0.22
C ALA A 212 -11.72 11.25 1.47
N VAL A 213 -12.41 10.51 2.34
CA VAL A 213 -11.82 9.98 3.59
C VAL A 213 -10.70 8.98 3.29
N ARG A 214 -10.86 8.13 2.26
CA ARG A 214 -9.82 7.19 1.83
C ARG A 214 -8.60 7.91 1.25
N PHE A 215 -8.82 8.93 0.43
CA PHE A 215 -7.72 9.73 -0.12
C PHE A 215 -6.96 10.44 1.00
N TYR A 216 -7.69 11.08 1.92
CA TYR A 216 -7.11 11.75 3.08
C TYR A 216 -6.29 10.80 3.96
N GLY A 217 -6.86 9.66 4.31
CA GLY A 217 -6.16 8.62 5.08
C GLY A 217 -4.91 8.11 4.36
N GLY A 218 -4.95 8.01 3.03
CA GLY A 218 -3.79 7.68 2.21
C GLY A 218 -2.68 8.71 2.29
N LEU A 219 -3.00 10.01 2.22
CA LEU A 219 -2.02 11.10 2.38
C LEU A 219 -1.32 11.02 3.73
N VAL A 220 -2.10 10.91 4.81
CA VAL A 220 -1.58 10.80 6.17
C VAL A 220 -0.73 9.54 6.32
N ALA A 221 -1.17 8.41 5.78
CA ALA A 221 -0.42 7.16 5.86
C ALA A 221 0.96 7.25 5.18
N VAL A 222 1.04 7.89 4.01
CA VAL A 222 2.31 8.12 3.33
C VAL A 222 3.19 9.10 4.11
N GLY A 223 2.61 10.17 4.69
CA GLY A 223 3.33 11.10 5.56
C GLY A 223 3.92 10.41 6.79
N VAL A 224 3.10 9.63 7.52
CA VAL A 224 3.53 8.82 8.68
C VAL A 224 4.64 7.85 8.28
N TRP A 225 4.50 7.18 7.14
CA TRP A 225 5.54 6.30 6.63
C TRP A 225 6.85 7.04 6.34
N ASN A 226 6.79 8.22 5.72
CA ASN A 226 7.99 8.96 5.33
C ASN A 226 8.74 9.52 6.55
N GLU A 227 8.04 9.90 7.62
CA GLU A 227 8.67 10.36 8.86
C GLU A 227 9.23 9.22 9.71
N THR A 228 8.58 8.04 9.72
CA THR A 228 8.94 6.94 10.62
C THR A 228 9.89 5.92 10.03
N ARG A 229 10.08 5.90 8.70
CA ARG A 229 11.01 4.98 8.04
C ARG A 229 12.46 5.32 8.40
N PRO A 230 13.34 4.32 8.59
CA PRO A 230 14.76 4.59 8.75
C PRO A 230 15.34 5.23 7.48
N ALA A 231 16.11 6.31 7.66
CA ALA A 231 16.87 6.96 6.58
C ALA A 231 18.06 6.10 6.13
N ASP A 232 18.48 6.25 4.88
CA ASP A 232 19.66 5.56 4.32
C ASP A 232 20.99 6.17 4.82
N ASP A 233 21.20 6.22 6.13
CA ASP A 233 22.52 6.49 6.70
C ASP A 233 23.19 5.16 7.06
N VAL A 234 23.63 4.43 6.03
CA VAL A 234 24.68 3.41 6.16
C VAL A 234 25.69 3.57 5.02
N THR A 235 26.32 4.74 4.95
CA THR A 235 27.74 4.79 4.63
C THR A 235 28.53 4.33 5.86
N VAL A 236 28.65 3.03 6.08
CA VAL A 236 29.83 2.49 6.80
C VAL A 236 30.88 2.15 5.74
N GLY A 237 31.34 3.22 5.11
CA GLY A 237 32.63 3.34 4.42
C GLY A 237 33.48 4.32 5.22
N GLY A 238 33.68 4.02 6.50
CA GLY A 238 34.49 4.81 7.43
C GLY A 238 35.71 4.01 7.89
N ALA A 239 36.47 3.44 6.95
CA ALA A 239 37.85 3.02 7.21
C ALA A 239 38.74 4.28 7.24
N GLY A 240 38.57 5.09 8.29
CA GLY A 240 39.55 6.07 8.73
C GLY A 240 39.89 5.68 10.16
N THR A 241 40.63 4.59 10.35
CA THR A 241 41.99 4.67 10.88
C THR A 241 42.16 5.87 11.80
N ASP A 242 41.78 5.69 13.06
CA ASP A 242 42.31 6.45 14.19
C ASP A 242 43.82 6.20 14.25
N ALA A 243 44.56 6.89 13.38
CA ALA A 243 45.99 7.03 13.49
C ALA A 243 46.25 8.13 14.52
N SER A 244 46.55 7.66 15.73
CA SER A 244 47.32 8.37 16.73
C SER A 244 48.39 9.28 16.11
N SER A 245 48.32 10.58 16.41
CA SER A 245 49.51 11.37 16.68
C SER A 245 49.18 12.49 17.65
N THR A 246 49.30 12.14 18.93
CA THR A 246 49.81 13.00 19.99
C THR A 246 51.01 13.82 19.50
N SER A 247 50.87 15.14 19.50
CA SER A 247 51.91 16.14 19.78
C SER A 247 51.16 17.46 20.01
N ALA A 248 50.90 17.95 21.23
CA ALA A 248 51.90 18.39 22.21
C ALA A 248 53.17 18.94 21.54
N ASP A 249 53.19 20.25 21.25
CA ASP A 249 54.00 21.14 22.09
C ASP A 249 53.68 22.64 21.87
N PRO A 250 54.03 23.49 22.86
CA PRO A 250 53.63 24.90 23.00
C PRO A 250 54.67 25.87 22.45
N VAL A 251 54.23 27.09 22.08
CA VAL A 251 54.85 28.39 22.46
C VAL A 251 53.76 29.45 22.45
#